data_AF-A0A3D5X5E5-F1
#
_entry.id   AF-A0A3D5X5E5-F1
#
_cell.length_a   1.000
_cell.length_b   1.000
_cell.length_c   1.000
_cell.angle_alpha   90.00
_cell.angle_beta   90.00
_cell.angle_gamma   90.00
#
_symmetry.space_group_name_H-M   'P 1'
#
loop_
_entity.id
_entity.type
_entity.pdbx_description
1 polymer ?
#
loop_
_entity_poly.entity_id
_entity_poly.type
_entity_poly.pdbx_seq_one_letter_code
_entity_poly.pdbx_strand_id
1 'polypeptide(L)'
;QREMLAPSLIALLLPVIVGLIFGVPGIAGLLLGTISSGFALAIFMANSGGAWDNAKKYVEEGHLGGTGSDSHKATIIGDTVGDPLKDTSGPSLNILIKLMVMASVVTVGVAVSYHIF
;
A
#
# COMPACT_ATOMS: atom_id res chain seq x y z
N GLN A 1 12.42 11.37 -4.53
CA GLN A 1 13.30 10.45 -3.76
C GLN A 1 13.26 10.69 -2.26
N ARG A 2 13.30 11.93 -1.77
CA ARG A 2 13.27 12.23 -0.31
C ARG A 2 12.10 11.57 0.42
N GLU A 3 10.90 11.67 -0.14
CA GLU A 3 9.67 11.09 0.42
C GLU A 3 9.60 9.55 0.38
N MET A 4 10.47 8.88 -0.41
CA MET A 4 10.53 7.42 -0.48
C MET A 4 11.48 6.82 0.56
N LEU A 5 12.32 7.64 1.19
CA LEU A 5 13.24 7.20 2.26
C LEU A 5 12.46 6.76 3.49
N ALA A 6 11.47 7.56 3.89
CA ALA A 6 10.67 7.29 5.09
C ALA A 6 9.96 5.92 5.04
N PRO A 7 9.15 5.58 4.01
CA PRO A 7 8.49 4.27 3.95
C PRO A 7 9.49 3.11 3.82
N SER A 8 10.60 3.30 3.12
CA SER A 8 11.63 2.26 2.97
C SER A 8 12.35 1.97 4.29
N LEU A 9 12.68 3.00 5.06
CA LEU A 9 13.29 2.86 6.38
C LEU A 9 12.35 2.16 7.36
N ILE A 10 11.06 2.52 7.34
CA ILE A 10 10.04 1.86 8.18
C ILE A 10 9.98 0.36 7.86
N ALA A 11 9.92 0.00 6.58
CA ALA A 11 9.85 -1.40 6.14
C ALA A 11 11.07 -2.24 6.57
N LEU A 12 12.25 -1.61 6.65
CA LEU A 12 13.50 -2.28 7.03
C LEU A 12 13.71 -2.34 8.55
N LEU A 13 13.40 -1.25 9.26
CA LEU A 13 13.69 -1.14 10.69
C LEU A 13 12.65 -1.83 11.57
N LEU A 14 11.38 -1.86 11.16
CA LEU A 14 10.31 -2.47 11.97
C LEU A 14 10.55 -3.95 12.27
N PRO A 15 10.92 -4.82 11.30
CA PRO A 15 11.21 -6.22 11.59
C PRO A 15 12.36 -6.41 12.57
N VAL A 16 13.39 -5.56 12.51
CA VAL A 16 14.53 -5.59 13.44
C VAL A 16 14.06 -5.26 14.85
N ILE A 17 13.34 -4.15 15.02
CA ILE A 17 12.87 -3.67 16.33
C ILE A 17 11.89 -4.68 16.93
N VAL A 18 10.91 -5.14 16.16
CA VAL A 18 9.92 -6.12 16.63
C VAL A 18 10.58 -7.46 16.95
N GLY A 19 11.55 -7.89 16.13
CA GLY A 19 12.30 -9.12 16.36
C GLY A 19 13.17 -9.08 17.62
N LEU A 20 13.81 -7.96 17.91
CA LEU A 20 14.61 -7.79 19.12
C LEU A 20 13.75 -7.69 20.38
N ILE A 21 12.57 -7.08 20.30
CA ILE A 21 11.70 -6.91 21.47
C ILE A 21 10.89 -8.18 21.72
N PHE A 22 10.18 -8.71 20.71
CA PHE A 22 9.16 -9.74 20.87
C PHE A 22 9.54 -11.10 20.24
N GLY A 23 10.77 -11.24 19.74
CA GLY A 23 11.26 -12.47 19.14
C GLY A 23 10.49 -12.91 17.89
N VAL A 24 10.57 -14.21 17.61
CA VAL A 24 9.92 -14.85 16.45
C VAL A 24 8.39 -14.70 16.46
N PRO A 25 7.67 -14.83 17.61
CA PRO A 25 6.23 -14.62 17.64
C PRO A 25 5.81 -13.20 17.22
N GLY A 26 6.58 -12.18 17.63
CA GLY A 26 6.34 -10.80 17.23
C GLY A 26 6.50 -10.58 15.73
N ILE A 27 7.56 -11.13 15.13
CA ILE A 27 7.78 -11.09 13.67
C ILE A 27 6.62 -11.78 12.94
N ALA A 28 6.18 -12.94 13.42
CA ALA A 28 5.06 -13.67 12.83
C ALA A 28 3.76 -12.85 12.87
N GLY A 29 3.46 -12.23 14.02
CA GLY A 29 2.31 -11.32 14.17
C GLY A 29 2.38 -10.11 13.24
N LEU A 30 3.56 -9.47 13.15
CA LEU A 30 3.80 -8.34 12.25
C LEU A 30 3.53 -8.72 10.79
N LEU A 31 4.05 -9.87 10.35
CA LEU A 31 3.88 -10.35 8.98
C LEU A 31 2.43 -10.68 8.66
N LEU A 32 1.74 -11.41 9.55
CA LEU A 32 0.33 -11.75 9.36
C LEU A 32 -0.55 -10.50 9.29
N GLY A 33 -0.33 -9.53 10.19
CA GLY A 33 -1.05 -8.27 10.19
C GLY A 33 -0.81 -7.48 8.89
N THR A 34 0.46 -7.28 8.54
CA THR A 34 0.85 -6.48 7.37
C THR A 34 0.35 -7.09 6.06
N ILE A 35 0.44 -8.41 5.91
CA ILE A 35 -0.05 -9.10 4.70
C ILE A 35 -1.57 -8.99 4.62
N SER A 36 -2.29 -9.32 5.69
CA SER A 36 -3.76 -9.33 5.65
C SER A 36 -4.36 -7.94 5.43
N SER A 37 -3.90 -6.92 6.17
CA SER A 37 -4.41 -5.55 6.02
C SER A 37 -3.89 -4.88 4.76
N GLY A 38 -2.59 -5.04 4.47
CA GLY A 38 -1.93 -4.36 3.35
C GLY A 38 -2.39 -4.88 2.01
N PHE A 39 -2.62 -6.19 1.87
CA PHE A 39 -3.13 -6.77 0.64
C PHE A 39 -4.58 -6.32 0.33
N ALA A 40 -5.45 -6.35 1.34
CA ALA A 40 -6.82 -5.88 1.19
C ALA A 40 -6.87 -4.39 0.77
N LEU A 41 -6.02 -3.56 1.38
CA LEU A 41 -5.93 -2.14 1.05
C LEU A 41 -5.35 -1.91 -0.35
N ALA A 42 -4.31 -2.65 -0.75
CA ALA A 42 -3.71 -2.53 -2.07
C ALA A 42 -4.71 -2.82 -3.19
N ILE A 43 -5.53 -3.87 -3.03
CA ILE A 43 -6.61 -4.20 -3.97
C ILE A 43 -7.65 -3.09 -4.00
N PHE A 44 -8.09 -2.62 -2.84
CA PHE A 44 -9.08 -1.54 -2.75
C PHE A 44 -8.60 -0.29 -3.48
N MET A 45 -7.35 0.14 -3.26
CA MET A 45 -6.78 1.33 -3.90
C MET A 45 -6.66 1.17 -5.42
N ALA A 46 -6.20 0.03 -5.91
CA ALA A 46 -6.08 -0.25 -7.34
C ALA A 46 -7.46 -0.26 -8.03
N ASN A 47 -8.43 -0.95 -7.42
CA ASN A 47 -9.76 -1.10 -8.02
C ASN A 47 -10.58 0.19 -7.95
N SER A 48 -10.54 0.91 -6.83
CA SER A 48 -11.29 2.18 -6.68
C SER A 48 -10.75 3.26 -7.62
N GLY A 49 -9.43 3.43 -7.69
CA GLY A 49 -8.82 4.40 -8.61
C GLY A 49 -9.04 4.04 -10.08
N GLY A 50 -8.93 2.75 -10.44
CA GLY A 50 -9.25 2.29 -11.80
C GLY A 50 -10.73 2.47 -12.16
N ALA A 51 -11.63 2.25 -11.20
CA ALA A 51 -13.06 2.49 -11.41
C ALA A 51 -13.38 3.97 -11.64
N TRP A 52 -12.74 4.88 -10.89
CA TRP A 52 -12.94 6.32 -11.10
C TRP A 52 -12.39 6.82 -12.44
N ASP A 53 -11.23 6.33 -12.89
CA ASP A 53 -10.70 6.66 -14.23
C ASP A 53 -11.61 6.15 -15.35
N ASN A 54 -12.09 4.90 -15.22
CA ASN A 54 -13.00 4.32 -16.20
C ASN A 54 -14.36 5.04 -16.21
N ALA A 55 -14.85 5.46 -15.04
CA ALA A 55 -16.07 6.27 -14.96
C ALA A 55 -15.91 7.62 -15.66
N LYS A 56 -14.75 8.28 -15.50
CA LYS A 56 -14.43 9.52 -16.22
C LYS A 56 -14.44 9.32 -17.73
N LYS A 57 -13.75 8.29 -18.24
CA LYS A 57 -13.72 7.95 -19.67
C LYS A 57 -15.12 7.63 -20.22
N TYR A 58 -15.92 6.91 -19.45
CA TYR A 58 -17.30 6.60 -19.83
C TYR A 58 -18.17 7.85 -20.01
N VAL A 59 -17.99 8.87 -19.15
CA VAL A 59 -18.67 10.17 -19.30
C VAL A 59 -18.10 10.95 -20.48
N GLU A 60 -16.78 10.93 -20.69
CA GLU A 60 -16.10 11.58 -21.84
C GLU A 60 -16.57 11.03 -23.20
N GLU A 61 -16.90 9.74 -23.27
CA GLU A 61 -17.49 9.09 -24.45
C GLU A 61 -18.94 9.53 -24.75
N GLY A 62 -19.55 10.34 -23.88
CA GLY A 62 -20.86 10.97 -24.13
C GLY A 62 -22.05 10.27 -23.48
N HIS A 63 -21.84 9.17 -22.74
CA HIS A 63 -22.93 8.38 -22.17
C HIS A 63 -23.74 9.09 -21.07
N LEU A 64 -23.18 10.12 -20.43
CA LEU A 64 -23.77 10.83 -19.29
C LEU A 64 -23.62 12.36 -19.40
N GLY A 65 -23.88 12.90 -20.60
CA GLY A 65 -23.84 14.34 -20.87
C GLY A 65 -22.53 14.84 -21.48
N GLY A 66 -21.52 13.98 -21.59
CA GLY A 66 -20.28 14.30 -22.30
C GLY A 66 -19.37 15.27 -21.57
N THR A 67 -18.29 15.63 -22.25
CA THR A 67 -17.26 16.57 -21.77
C THR A 67 -17.86 17.94 -21.45
N GLY A 68 -17.53 18.47 -20.28
CA GLY A 68 -18.02 19.78 -19.80
C GLY A 68 -19.34 19.74 -19.02
N SER A 69 -20.02 18.60 -18.98
CA SER A 69 -21.18 18.38 -18.11
C SER A 69 -20.81 18.39 -16.62
N ASP A 70 -21.80 18.55 -15.75
CA ASP A 70 -21.54 18.48 -14.29
C ASP A 70 -21.15 17.05 -13.87
N SER A 71 -21.64 16.02 -14.56
CA SER A 71 -21.18 14.64 -14.42
C SER A 71 -19.69 14.51 -14.71
N HIS A 72 -19.21 15.15 -15.77
CA HIS A 72 -17.80 15.12 -16.15
C HIS A 72 -16.91 15.78 -15.09
N LYS A 73 -17.33 16.94 -14.57
CA LYS A 73 -16.61 17.62 -13.46
C LYS A 73 -16.53 16.74 -12.21
N ALA A 74 -17.64 16.06 -11.85
CA ALA A 74 -17.65 15.16 -10.71
C ALA A 74 -16.70 13.96 -10.90
N THR A 75 -16.67 13.37 -12.10
CA THR A 75 -15.75 12.26 -12.39
C THR A 75 -14.28 12.67 -12.44
N ILE A 76 -13.97 13.90 -12.85
CA ILE A 76 -12.60 14.43 -12.77
C ILE A 76 -12.12 14.49 -11.31
N ILE A 77 -12.98 14.94 -10.40
CA ILE A 77 -12.64 14.98 -8.96
C ILE A 77 -12.39 13.56 -8.44
N GLY A 78 -13.26 12.60 -8.83
CA GLY A 78 -13.07 11.18 -8.47
C GLY A 78 -11.75 10.61 -8.96
N ASP A 79 -11.40 10.85 -10.23
CA ASP A 79 -10.13 10.38 -10.79
C ASP A 79 -8.92 11.07 -10.16
N THR A 80 -9.00 12.37 -9.84
CA THR A 80 -7.93 13.10 -9.13
C THR A 80 -7.66 12.50 -7.74
N VAL A 81 -8.68 11.99 -7.06
CA VAL A 81 -8.53 11.26 -5.80
C VAL A 81 -8.00 9.83 -6.04
N GLY A 82 -8.42 9.21 -7.15
CA GLY A 82 -8.02 7.85 -7.54
C GLY A 82 -6.58 7.71 -8.04
N ASP A 83 -6.01 8.75 -8.66
CA ASP A 83 -4.66 8.74 -9.24
C ASP A 83 -3.57 8.40 -8.21
N PRO A 84 -3.48 9.08 -7.04
CA PRO A 84 -2.53 8.69 -5.99
C PRO A 84 -2.73 7.26 -5.49
N LEU A 85 -3.97 6.77 -5.46
CA LEU A 85 -4.30 5.44 -4.95
C LEU A 85 -3.87 4.35 -5.93
N LYS A 86 -4.21 4.46 -7.22
CA LYS A 86 -3.92 3.43 -8.23
C LYS A 86 -2.46 3.45 -8.71
N ASP A 87 -1.83 4.62 -8.80
CA ASP A 87 -0.51 4.76 -9.43
C ASP A 87 0.65 4.87 -8.43
N THR A 88 0.37 5.28 -7.18
CA THR A 88 1.42 5.48 -6.16
C THR A 88 1.26 4.54 -4.98
N SER A 89 0.20 4.70 -4.17
CA SER A 89 0.06 4.01 -2.88
C SER A 89 -0.24 2.51 -3.04
N GLY A 90 -1.16 2.13 -3.94
CA GLY A 90 -1.53 0.75 -4.18
C GLY A 90 -0.34 -0.13 -4.60
N PRO A 91 0.39 0.23 -5.68
CA PRO A 91 1.59 -0.50 -6.07
C PRO A 91 2.69 -0.50 -5.00
N SER A 92 2.85 0.61 -4.28
CA SER A 92 3.87 0.73 -3.22
C SER A 92 3.60 -0.19 -2.02
N LEU A 93 2.34 -0.42 -1.67
CA LEU A 93 1.97 -1.36 -0.59
C LEU A 93 2.43 -2.79 -0.90
N ASN A 94 2.28 -3.25 -2.14
CA ASN A 94 2.75 -4.57 -2.55
C ASN A 94 4.27 -4.72 -2.41
N ILE A 95 5.02 -3.67 -2.76
CA ILE A 95 6.47 -3.64 -2.61
C ILE A 95 6.85 -3.61 -1.12
N LEU A 96 6.18 -2.79 -0.33
CA LEU A 96 6.41 -2.66 1.11
C LEU A 96 6.21 -4.00 1.84
N ILE A 97 5.14 -4.73 1.52
CA ILE A 97 4.89 -6.06 2.08
C ILE A 97 6.04 -7.03 1.73
N LYS A 98 6.45 -7.06 0.45
CA LYS A 98 7.58 -7.92 0.03
C LYS A 98 8.89 -7.56 0.74
N LEU A 99 9.21 -6.28 0.84
CA LEU A 99 10.40 -5.80 1.53
C LEU A 99 10.37 -6.17 3.01
N MET A 100 9.23 -5.98 3.68
CA MET A 100 9.06 -6.33 5.09
C MET A 100 9.18 -7.84 5.33
N VAL A 101 8.66 -8.67 4.43
CA VAL A 101 8.84 -10.14 4.46
C VAL A 101 10.32 -10.51 4.34
N MET A 102 11.03 -9.97 3.36
CA MET A 102 12.46 -10.26 3.17
C MET A 102 13.29 -9.78 4.37
N ALA A 103 13.07 -8.56 4.85
CA ALA A 103 13.76 -8.03 6.02
C ALA A 103 13.49 -8.91 7.25
N SER A 104 12.23 -9.31 7.46
CA SER A 104 11.86 -10.23 8.54
C SER A 104 12.65 -11.52 8.48
N VAL A 105 12.68 -12.21 7.33
CA VAL A 105 13.43 -13.46 7.14
C VAL A 105 14.91 -13.31 7.48
N VAL A 106 15.56 -12.23 7.02
CA VAL A 106 16.98 -11.96 7.33
C VAL A 106 17.19 -11.72 8.82
N THR A 107 16.25 -11.03 9.47
CA THR A 107 16.36 -10.67 10.89
C THR A 107 15.95 -11.77 11.87
N VAL A 108 15.32 -12.85 11.41
CA VAL A 108 14.92 -13.99 12.29
C VAL A 108 16.12 -14.54 13.06
N GLY A 109 17.28 -14.72 12.42
CA GLY A 109 18.47 -15.25 13.12
C GLY A 109 18.95 -14.36 14.26
N VAL A 110 18.84 -13.03 14.06
CA VAL A 110 19.16 -12.03 15.09
C VAL A 110 18.12 -12.08 16.22
N ALA A 111 16.84 -12.16 15.87
CA ALA A 111 15.75 -12.25 16.84
C ALA A 111 15.86 -13.51 17.72
N VAL A 112 16.18 -14.67 17.14
CA VAL A 112 16.36 -15.91 17.91
C VAL A 112 17.52 -15.78 18.91
N SER A 113 18.61 -15.11 18.51
CA SER A 113 19.83 -15.04 19.31
C SER A 113 19.83 -13.92 20.36
N TYR A 114 19.11 -12.82 20.12
CA TYR A 114 19.21 -11.57 20.89
C TYR A 114 17.86 -10.94 21.28
N HIS A 115 16.76 -11.70 21.27
CA HIS A 115 15.48 -11.18 21.77
C HIS A 115 15.53 -10.89 23.27
N ILE A 116 14.81 -9.84 23.69
CA ILE A 116 14.79 -9.35 25.07
C ILE A 116 13.66 -9.99 25.89
N PHE A 117 12.49 -10.19 25.28
CA PHE A 117 11.30 -10.75 25.91
C PHE A 117 10.87 -12.06 25.27
#